data_AF-A0A7W4EKP9-F1
#
_entry.id   AF-A0A7W4EKP9-F1
#
_cell.length_a   1.000
_cell.length_b   1.000
_cell.length_c   1.000
_cell.angle_alpha   90.00
_cell.angle_beta   90.00
_cell.angle_gamma   90.00
#
_symmetry.space_group_name_H-M   'P 1'
#
loop_
_entity.id
_entity.type
_entity.pdbx_description
1 polymer ?
#
loop_
_entity_poly.entity_id
_entity_poly.type
_entity_poly.pdbx_seq_one_letter_code
_entity_poly.pdbx_strand_id
1 'polypeptide(L)'
;MSLSRKMQVELAKPLIAIDALTDDPKITAELNRIAATVYRMASPHDNGVAFDVSEYLHEKMERINTGAAYTDDSWEHSAYQSLMLQLSDYPDTGASKHTPY
;
A
#
# COMPACT_ATOMS: atom_id res chain seq x y z
N MET A 1 5.91 14.20 14.35
CA MET A 1 6.34 14.39 12.93
C MET A 1 5.51 13.45 12.08
N SER A 2 5.05 13.93 10.91
CA SER A 2 4.27 13.15 9.94
C SER A 2 5.18 12.69 8.80
N LEU A 3 4.93 11.51 8.23
CA LEU A 3 5.67 11.04 7.05
C LEU A 3 5.35 11.90 5.84
N SER A 4 6.39 12.36 5.14
CA SER A 4 6.18 13.03 3.87
C SER A 4 5.54 12.08 2.85
N ARG A 5 4.75 12.64 1.94
CA ARG A 5 4.11 11.90 0.85
C ARG A 5 5.09 11.02 0.05
N LYS A 6 6.29 11.54 -0.23
CA LYS A 6 7.36 10.78 -0.91
C LYS A 6 7.78 9.55 -0.10
N MET A 7 7.96 9.69 1.21
CA MET A 7 8.35 8.58 2.08
C MET A 7 7.24 7.52 2.16
N GLN A 8 5.98 7.94 2.17
CA GLN A 8 4.84 7.01 2.14
C GLN A 8 4.84 6.17 0.85
N VAL A 9 5.10 6.79 -0.30
CA VAL A 9 5.23 6.08 -1.59
C VAL A 9 6.38 5.07 -1.57
N GLU A 10 7.57 5.50 -1.10
CA GLU A 10 8.75 4.64 -1.02
C GLU A 10 8.54 3.44 -0.09
N LEU A 11 7.71 3.58 0.95
CA LEU A 11 7.32 2.48 1.83
C LEU A 11 6.19 1.60 1.27
N ALA A 12 5.22 2.18 0.57
CA ALA A 12 4.07 1.43 0.05
C ALA A 12 4.42 0.54 -1.14
N LYS A 13 5.27 1.01 -2.06
CA LYS A 13 5.72 0.23 -3.24
C LYS A 13 6.25 -1.17 -2.88
N PRO A 14 7.22 -1.33 -1.95
CA PRO A 14 7.71 -2.65 -1.60
C PRO A 14 6.66 -3.51 -0.87
N LEU A 15 5.74 -2.93 -0.09
CA LEU A 15 4.66 -3.68 0.56
C LEU A 15 3.75 -4.35 -0.48
N ILE A 16 3.34 -3.58 -1.50
CA ILE A 16 2.52 -4.10 -2.61
C ILE A 16 3.30 -5.10 -3.46
N ALA A 17 4.60 -4.86 -3.69
CA ALA A 17 5.44 -5.79 -4.43
C ALA A 17 5.55 -7.14 -3.69
N ILE A 18 5.69 -7.15 -2.35
CA ILE A 18 5.71 -8.39 -1.55
C ILE A 18 4.34 -9.06 -1.57
N ASP A 19 3.26 -8.30 -1.42
CA ASP A 19 1.88 -8.82 -1.46
C ASP A 19 1.56 -9.52 -2.78
N ALA A 20 2.02 -8.96 -3.91
CA ALA A 20 1.81 -9.56 -5.23
C ALA A 20 2.59 -10.86 -5.47
N LEU A 21 3.59 -11.18 -4.63
CA LEU A 21 4.38 -12.40 -4.75
C LEU A 21 3.72 -13.61 -4.06
N THR A 22 2.73 -13.40 -3.20
CA THR A 22 2.18 -14.47 -2.35
C THR A 22 0.80 -14.17 -1.81
N ASP A 23 -0.07 -15.17 -1.82
CA ASP A 23 -1.36 -15.15 -1.13
C ASP A 23 -1.31 -15.83 0.24
N ASP A 24 -0.12 -15.98 0.84
CA ASP A 24 0.01 -16.52 2.20
C ASP A 24 -0.70 -15.60 3.22
N PRO A 25 -1.73 -16.10 3.94
CA PRO A 25 -2.45 -15.32 4.95
C PRO A 25 -1.54 -14.76 6.04
N LYS A 26 -0.46 -15.46 6.41
CA LYS A 26 0.50 -14.99 7.41
C LYS A 26 1.30 -13.80 6.91
N ILE A 27 1.70 -13.82 5.64
CA ILE A 27 2.42 -12.70 5.03
C ILE A 27 1.49 -11.50 4.92
N THR A 28 0.26 -11.68 4.43
CA THR A 28 -0.74 -10.61 4.35
C THR A 28 -1.01 -9.98 5.72
N ALA A 29 -1.09 -10.80 6.78
CA ALA A 29 -1.27 -10.31 8.14
C ALA A 29 -0.12 -9.41 8.64
N GLU A 30 1.14 -9.78 8.36
CA GLU A 30 2.29 -8.94 8.73
C GLU A 30 2.36 -7.67 7.88
N LEU A 31 2.08 -7.75 6.57
CA LEU A 31 2.01 -6.57 5.70
C LEU A 31 0.94 -5.59 6.18
N ASN A 32 -0.25 -6.08 6.55
CA ASN A 32 -1.33 -5.26 7.12
C ASN A 32 -0.88 -4.55 8.42
N ARG A 33 -0.19 -5.26 9.33
CA ARG A 33 0.35 -4.64 10.56
C ARG A 33 1.39 -3.56 10.27
N ILE A 34 2.27 -3.79 9.29
CA ILE A 34 3.27 -2.80 8.85
C ILE A 34 2.54 -1.58 8.28
N ALA A 35 1.60 -1.77 7.34
CA ALA A 35 0.83 -0.70 6.72
C ALA A 35 0.07 0.14 7.76
N ALA A 36 -0.62 -0.49 8.71
CA ALA A 36 -1.29 0.21 9.80
C ALA A 36 -0.33 1.02 10.68
N THR A 37 0.92 0.56 10.85
CA THR A 37 1.96 1.28 11.57
C THR A 37 2.44 2.49 10.77
N VAL A 38 2.70 2.33 9.48
CA VAL A 38 3.08 3.43 8.58
C VAL A 38 1.98 4.49 8.54
N TYR A 39 0.71 4.09 8.47
CA TYR A 39 -0.42 5.03 8.52
C TYR A 39 -0.45 5.87 9.81
N ARG A 40 -0.27 5.23 10.97
CA ARG A 40 -0.18 5.96 12.25
C ARG A 40 0.99 6.96 12.28
N MET A 41 2.09 6.67 11.58
CA MET A 41 3.23 7.58 11.45
C MET A 41 2.99 8.70 10.42
N ALA A 42 2.19 8.45 9.38
CA ALA A 42 1.84 9.43 8.35
C ALA A 42 0.94 10.56 8.88
N SER A 43 0.20 10.31 9.96
CA SER A 43 -0.83 11.16 10.60
C SER A 43 -2.22 10.61 10.30
N PRO A 44 -3.12 10.46 11.31
CA PRO A 44 -4.48 9.94 11.11
C PRO A 44 -5.42 10.87 10.32
N HIS A 45 -4.93 12.04 9.88
CA HIS A 45 -5.64 12.96 9.00
C HIS A 45 -5.11 12.93 7.56
N ASP A 46 -4.11 12.09 7.28
CA ASP A 46 -3.53 11.97 5.96
C ASP A 46 -4.28 10.88 5.17
N ASN A 47 -5.18 11.30 4.27
CA ASN A 47 -5.87 10.41 3.32
C ASN A 47 -4.93 10.04 2.14
N GLY A 48 -3.65 9.82 2.45
CA GLY A 48 -2.58 9.64 1.50
C GLY A 48 -2.23 8.17 1.22
N VAL A 49 -1.04 7.90 0.67
CA VAL A 49 -0.65 6.56 0.22
C VAL A 49 -0.63 5.59 1.40
N ALA A 50 -0.22 6.07 2.57
CA ALA A 50 -0.21 5.29 3.79
C ALA A 50 -1.62 4.86 4.25
N PHE A 51 -2.64 5.68 3.99
CA PHE A 51 -4.03 5.33 4.23
C PHE A 51 -4.49 4.28 3.23
N ASP A 52 -4.33 4.53 1.93
CA ASP A 52 -4.78 3.62 0.86
C ASP A 52 -4.15 2.22 0.96
N VAL A 53 -2.84 2.14 1.25
CA VAL A 53 -2.17 0.83 1.43
C VAL A 53 -2.65 0.11 2.68
N SER A 54 -3.01 0.85 3.74
CA SER A 54 -3.57 0.28 4.96
C SER A 54 -5.00 -0.21 4.73
N GLU A 55 -5.85 0.53 4.00
CA GLU A 55 -7.19 0.06 3.64
C GLU A 55 -7.13 -1.18 2.77
N TYR A 56 -6.32 -1.16 1.71
CA TYR A 56 -6.20 -2.31 0.80
C TYR A 56 -5.80 -3.59 1.54
N LEU A 57 -4.75 -3.54 2.37
CA LEU A 57 -4.28 -4.72 3.09
C LEU A 57 -5.21 -5.12 4.24
N HIS A 58 -5.97 -4.18 4.81
CA HIS A 58 -7.01 -4.49 5.79
C HIS A 58 -8.14 -5.30 5.14
N GLU A 59 -8.69 -4.81 4.02
CA GLU A 59 -9.77 -5.50 3.30
C GLU A 59 -9.34 -6.85 2.75
N LYS A 60 -8.12 -6.94 2.20
CA LYS A 60 -7.56 -8.21 1.75
C LYS A 60 -7.50 -9.22 2.91
N MET A 61 -7.08 -8.78 4.10
CA MET A 61 -7.04 -9.63 5.28
C MET A 61 -8.44 -10.06 5.73
N GLU A 62 -9.42 -9.14 5.74
CA GLU A 62 -10.82 -9.47 6.06
C GLU A 62 -11.40 -10.47 5.06
N ARG A 63 -11.15 -10.29 3.76
CA ARG A 63 -11.54 -11.27 2.74
C ARG A 63 -10.94 -12.64 3.00
N ILE A 64 -9.64 -12.72 3.28
CA ILE A 64 -8.96 -13.99 3.57
C ILE A 64 -9.54 -14.65 4.82
N ASN A 65 -9.80 -13.87 5.89
CA ASN A 65 -10.35 -14.38 7.15
C ASN A 65 -11.78 -14.91 7.01
N THR A 66 -12.60 -14.23 6.19
CA THR A 66 -14.02 -14.56 6.01
C THR A 66 -14.27 -15.55 4.88
N GLY A 67 -13.31 -15.74 3.97
CA GLY A 67 -13.49 -16.49 2.75
C GLY A 67 -14.40 -15.79 1.73
N ALA A 68 -14.59 -14.47 1.85
CA ALA A 68 -15.37 -13.70 0.89
C ALA A 68 -14.74 -13.71 -0.52
N ALA A 69 -15.57 -13.49 -1.54
CA ALA A 69 -15.10 -13.40 -2.91
C ALA A 69 -14.49 -12.02 -3.19
N TYR A 70 -13.39 -11.98 -3.94
CA TYR A 70 -12.88 -10.74 -4.52
C TYR A 70 -13.73 -10.40 -5.75
N THR A 71 -14.32 -9.20 -5.77
CA THR A 71 -15.18 -8.71 -6.86
C THR A 71 -14.85 -7.26 -7.18
N ASP A 72 -15.22 -6.80 -8.38
CA ASP A 72 -15.01 -5.40 -8.79
C ASP A 72 -15.80 -4.41 -7.90
N ASP A 73 -16.91 -4.85 -7.30
CA ASP A 73 -17.72 -4.07 -6.36
C ASP A 73 -17.19 -4.13 -4.91
N SER A 74 -16.11 -4.88 -4.63
CA SER A 74 -15.56 -5.04 -3.28
C SER A 74 -14.80 -3.79 -2.82
N TRP A 75 -14.79 -3.55 -1.49
CA TRP A 75 -14.00 -2.47 -0.92
C TRP A 75 -12.50 -2.68 -1.17
N GLU A 76 -12.03 -3.94 -1.11
CA GLU A 76 -10.65 -4.30 -1.47
C GLU A 76 -10.27 -3.84 -2.89
N HIS A 77 -11.16 -4.06 -3.88
CA HIS A 77 -10.91 -3.60 -5.24
C HIS A 77 -10.85 -2.08 -5.32
N SER A 78 -11.79 -1.39 -4.68
CA SER A 78 -11.83 0.08 -4.64
C SER A 78 -10.58 0.68 -4.00
N ALA A 79 -10.15 0.13 -2.86
CA ALA A 79 -8.94 0.54 -2.15
C ALA A 79 -7.68 0.29 -2.98
N TYR A 80 -7.60 -0.86 -3.67
CA TYR A 80 -6.49 -1.17 -4.57
C TYR A 80 -6.41 -0.17 -5.74
N GLN A 81 -7.53 0.15 -6.39
CA GLN A 81 -7.55 1.13 -7.49
C GLN A 81 -7.13 2.53 -7.02
N SER A 82 -7.63 2.97 -5.86
CA SER A 82 -7.22 4.24 -5.26
C SER A 82 -5.71 4.26 -5.01
N LEU A 83 -5.17 3.20 -4.41
CA LEU A 83 -3.74 3.07 -4.15
C LEU A 83 -2.91 3.14 -5.44
N MET A 84 -3.30 2.41 -6.49
CA MET A 84 -2.59 2.39 -7.76
C MET A 84 -2.59 3.77 -8.43
N LEU A 85 -3.71 4.51 -8.36
CA LEU A 85 -3.79 5.88 -8.85
C LEU A 85 -2.80 6.78 -8.10
N GLN A 86 -2.80 6.72 -6.77
CA GLN A 86 -1.90 7.51 -5.93
C GLN A 86 -0.42 7.19 -6.17
N LEU A 87 -0.08 5.94 -6.49
CA LEU A 87 1.29 5.53 -6.82
C LEU A 87 1.70 5.95 -8.24
N SER A 88 0.76 6.01 -9.18
CA SER A 88 1.02 6.42 -10.56
C SER A 88 1.48 7.89 -10.68
N ASP A 89 1.02 8.74 -9.76
CA ASP A 89 1.44 10.15 -9.65
C ASP A 89 2.90 10.32 -9.17
N TYR A 90 3.52 9.23 -8.70
CA TYR A 90 4.90 9.20 -8.21
C TYR A 90 5.72 8.13 -8.96
N PRO A 91 5.99 8.32 -10.26
CA PRO A 91 6.82 7.40 -11.03
C PRO A 91 8.21 7.30 -10.39
N ASP A 92 8.85 6.13 -10.49
CA ASP A 92 10.20 5.92 -9.94
C ASP A 92 11.18 6.95 -10.52
N THR A 93 11.45 8.04 -9.79
CA THR A 93 12.48 9.02 -10.16
C THR A 93 13.90 8.48 -9.90
N GLY A 94 14.06 7.16 -9.91
CA GLY A 94 15.24 6.42 -9.47
C GLY A 94 16.29 6.14 -10.54
N ALA A 95 16.17 6.69 -11.76
CA ALA A 95 17.31 6.80 -12.66
C ALA A 95 17.93 8.19 -12.50
N SER A 96 18.68 8.38 -11.41
CA SER A 96 19.70 9.43 -11.35
C SER A 96 20.55 9.28 -12.61
N LYS A 97 20.48 10.28 -13.50
CA LYS A 97 21.37 10.35 -14.66
C LYS A 97 22.79 10.50 -14.12
N HIS A 98 23.49 9.39 -13.94
CA HIS A 98 24.94 9.39 -13.87
C HIS A 98 25.44 9.84 -15.24
N THR A 99 25.64 11.15 -15.41
CA THR A 99 26.49 11.69 -16.48
C THR A 99 27.93 11.37 -16.10
N PRO A 100 28.64 10.50 -16.86
CA PRO A 100 30.08 10.38 -16.68
C PRO A 100 30.71 11.66 -17.25
N TYR A 101 31.43 12.38 -16.40
CA TYR A 101 32.47 13.32 -16.84
C TYR A 101 33.74 12.54 -17.15
#